data_AF-A0A3N5XII1-F1
#
_entry.id   AF-A0A3N5XII1-F1
#
_cell.length_a   1.000
_cell.length_b   1.000
_cell.length_c   1.000
_cell.angle_alpha   90.00
_cell.angle_beta   90.00
_cell.angle_gamma   90.00
#
_symmetry.space_group_name_H-M   'P 1'
#
loop_
_entity.id
_entity.type
_entity.pdbx_description
1 polymer ?
#
loop_
_entity_poly.entity_id
_entity_poly.type
_entity_poly.pdbx_seq_one_letter_code
_entity_poly.pdbx_strand_id
1 'polypeptide(L)'
;RAPISRLFDWDRINQLKLIKQADVLMLLHLFPEAFSREVLAANYRYYEPMTDHGSSLSPGIHAAVAARVGLREEADRYWRQSLWLDLSNTMGNSALGVHSACMGATWQALVFGFLGVRFEAGGPAPDPEAIARLPKKWGGVSLPLAWRGRVYVVDVARKEVP
;
A
#
# COMPACT_ATOMS: atom_id res chain seq x y z
N ARG A 1 10.47 10.19 -9.50
CA ARG A 1 11.92 10.04 -9.80
C ARG A 1 12.03 9.24 -11.09
N ALA A 2 13.01 9.49 -11.96
CA ALA A 2 13.20 8.62 -13.12
C ALA A 2 13.65 7.23 -12.65
N PRO A 3 13.13 6.13 -13.23
CA PRO A 3 13.58 4.78 -12.89
C PRO A 3 15.09 4.63 -13.11
N ILE A 4 15.76 3.88 -12.23
CA ILE A 4 17.21 3.69 -12.27
C ILE A 4 17.68 3.08 -13.60
N SER A 5 16.82 2.27 -14.23
CA SER A 5 17.04 1.65 -15.53
C SER A 5 17.16 2.65 -16.69
N ARG A 6 16.87 3.94 -16.46
CA ARG A 6 17.12 5.01 -17.43
C ARG A 6 18.49 5.68 -17.25
N LEU A 7 19.22 5.35 -16.18
CA LEU A 7 20.47 6.01 -15.80
C LEU A 7 21.70 5.09 -15.93
N PHE A 8 21.52 3.78 -15.76
CA PHE A 8 22.60 2.79 -15.77
C PHE A 8 22.23 1.54 -16.58
N ASP A 9 23.24 0.79 -17.03
CA ASP A 9 23.08 -0.53 -17.63
C ASP A 9 22.73 -1.61 -16.57
N TRP A 10 22.35 -2.80 -17.05
CA TRP A 10 21.92 -3.89 -16.19
C TRP A 10 23.02 -4.46 -15.31
N ASP A 11 24.25 -4.55 -15.82
CA ASP A 11 25.38 -5.06 -15.06
C ASP A 11 25.68 -4.18 -13.85
N ARG A 12 25.63 -2.86 -14.04
CA ARG A 12 25.79 -1.89 -12.96
C ARG A 12 24.61 -1.92 -12.00
N ILE A 13 23.37 -1.99 -12.50
CA ILE A 13 22.16 -2.05 -11.64
C ILE A 13 22.20 -3.26 -10.73
N ASN A 14 22.61 -4.42 -11.24
CA ASN A 14 22.68 -5.68 -10.48
C ASN A 14 23.73 -5.65 -9.36
N GLN A 15 24.67 -4.69 -9.38
CA GLN A 15 25.67 -4.50 -8.32
C GLN A 15 25.22 -3.46 -7.27
N LEU A 16 24.08 -2.79 -7.47
CA LEU A 16 23.53 -1.80 -6.54
C LEU A 16 22.50 -2.45 -5.61
N LYS A 17 22.28 -1.81 -4.46
CA LYS A 17 21.19 -2.17 -3.54
C LYS A 17 19.83 -1.59 -3.95
N LEU A 18 19.74 -0.98 -5.14
CA LEU A 18 18.52 -0.31 -5.59
C LEU A 18 17.48 -1.33 -6.04
N ILE A 19 16.25 -1.13 -5.61
CA ILE A 19 15.15 -2.06 -5.84
C ILE A 19 14.07 -1.38 -6.67
N LYS A 20 13.59 -2.06 -7.71
CA LYS A 20 12.57 -1.53 -8.62
C LYS A 20 11.21 -1.30 -7.93
N GLN A 21 10.85 -2.22 -7.04
CA GLN A 21 9.52 -2.30 -6.45
C GLN A 21 9.55 -3.06 -5.11
N ALA A 22 8.41 -3.14 -4.44
CA ALA A 22 8.30 -3.95 -3.22
C ALA A 22 8.70 -5.41 -3.49
N ASP A 23 9.71 -5.87 -2.76
CA ASP A 23 10.19 -7.26 -2.75
C ASP A 23 10.00 -7.86 -1.35
N VAL A 24 10.92 -7.60 -0.40
CA VAL A 24 10.73 -7.99 1.01
C VAL A 24 9.46 -7.35 1.59
N LEU A 25 9.14 -6.11 1.20
CA LEU A 25 7.90 -5.47 1.64
C LEU A 25 6.65 -6.15 1.06
N MET A 26 6.74 -6.81 -0.09
CA MET A 26 5.64 -7.62 -0.63
C MET A 26 5.43 -8.86 0.22
N LEU A 27 6.50 -9.57 0.62
CA LEU A 27 6.39 -10.72 1.53
C LEU A 27 5.64 -10.33 2.83
N LEU A 28 6.03 -9.22 3.42
CA LEU A 28 5.43 -8.70 4.65
C LEU A 28 3.98 -8.23 4.48
N HIS A 29 3.62 -7.78 3.27
CA HIS A 29 2.25 -7.43 2.91
C HIS A 29 1.37 -8.68 2.75
N LEU A 30 1.88 -9.71 2.06
CA LEU A 30 1.15 -10.96 1.78
C LEU A 30 0.94 -11.82 3.02
N PHE A 31 1.86 -11.80 3.98
CA PHE A 31 1.81 -12.61 5.20
C PHE A 31 1.76 -11.74 6.46
N PRO A 32 0.67 -10.97 6.65
CA PRO A 32 0.56 -9.96 7.69
C PRO A 32 0.70 -10.49 9.12
N GLU A 33 0.46 -11.79 9.34
CA GLU A 33 0.44 -12.44 10.66
C GLU A 33 1.73 -13.21 10.96
N ALA A 34 2.58 -13.43 9.95
CA ALA A 34 3.81 -14.18 10.09
C ALA A 34 4.94 -13.34 10.73
N PHE A 35 4.76 -12.03 10.85
CA PHE A 35 5.80 -11.10 11.28
C PHE A 35 5.25 -10.10 12.29
N SER A 36 6.08 -9.74 13.28
CA SER A 36 5.74 -8.71 14.25
C SER A 36 5.76 -7.32 13.61
N ARG A 37 5.12 -6.35 14.28
CA ARG A 37 5.11 -4.95 13.83
C ARG A 37 6.51 -4.34 13.83
N GLU A 38 7.37 -4.76 14.74
CA GLU A 38 8.77 -4.34 14.83
C GLU A 38 9.57 -4.82 13.62
N VAL A 39 9.39 -6.09 13.23
CA VAL A 39 10.00 -6.66 12.02
C VAL A 39 9.51 -5.92 10.78
N LEU A 40 8.21 -5.66 10.69
CA LEU A 40 7.61 -4.88 9.61
C LEU A 40 8.23 -3.48 9.51
N ALA A 41 8.33 -2.77 10.63
CA ALA A 41 8.89 -1.42 10.69
C ALA A 41 10.38 -1.36 10.37
N ALA A 42 11.16 -2.33 10.86
CA ALA A 42 12.59 -2.42 10.57
C ALA A 42 12.85 -2.63 9.08
N ASN A 43 12.11 -3.55 8.46
CA ASN A 43 12.24 -3.82 7.03
C ASN A 43 11.74 -2.64 6.18
N TYR A 44 10.65 -1.97 6.58
CA TYR A 44 10.17 -0.78 5.88
C TYR A 44 11.25 0.31 5.84
N ARG A 45 11.83 0.66 7.00
CA ARG A 45 12.90 1.68 7.11
C ARG A 45 14.16 1.32 6.34
N TYR A 46 14.43 0.03 6.17
CA TYR A 46 15.59 -0.44 5.42
C TYR A 46 15.36 -0.42 3.91
N TYR A 47 14.22 -0.93 3.44
CA TYR A 47 13.97 -1.14 2.01
C TYR A 47 13.28 0.02 1.28
N GLU A 48 12.47 0.84 1.96
CA GLU A 48 11.83 2.01 1.32
C GLU A 48 12.86 2.97 0.72
N PRO A 49 13.94 3.38 1.43
CA PRO A 49 14.87 4.37 0.91
C PRO A 49 15.66 3.88 -0.32
N MET A 50 15.74 2.55 -0.49
CA MET A 50 16.44 1.90 -1.58
C MET A 50 15.52 1.58 -2.77
N THR A 51 14.21 1.82 -2.64
CA THR A 51 13.24 1.52 -3.69
C THR A 51 13.03 2.72 -4.61
N ASP A 52 13.25 2.56 -5.91
CA ASP A 52 13.13 3.65 -6.88
C ASP A 52 11.69 3.87 -7.39
N HIS A 53 10.81 2.91 -7.10
CA HIS A 53 9.42 2.83 -7.57
C HIS A 53 9.29 2.86 -9.10
N GLY A 54 10.22 2.22 -9.82
CA GLY A 54 10.21 2.05 -11.27
C GLY A 54 9.11 1.11 -11.79
N SER A 55 8.17 0.71 -10.93
CA SER A 55 6.99 -0.10 -11.24
C SER A 55 5.74 0.52 -10.64
N SER A 56 4.66 0.56 -11.41
CA SER A 56 3.37 1.09 -10.96
C SER A 56 2.77 0.33 -9.77
N LEU A 57 3.18 -0.93 -9.56
CA LEU A 57 2.76 -1.73 -8.41
C LEU A 57 3.36 -1.24 -7.08
N SER A 58 4.53 -0.59 -7.12
CA SER A 58 5.33 -0.30 -5.94
C SER A 58 4.66 0.62 -4.92
N PRO A 59 4.08 1.79 -5.32
CA PRO A 59 3.52 2.74 -4.36
C PRO A 59 2.38 2.17 -3.52
N GLY A 60 1.44 1.43 -4.11
CA GLY A 60 0.31 0.85 -3.37
C GLY A 60 0.75 -0.08 -2.24
N ILE A 61 1.75 -0.94 -2.50
CA ILE A 61 2.29 -1.86 -1.47
C ILE A 61 3.04 -1.09 -0.37
N HIS A 62 3.83 -0.08 -0.73
CA HIS A 62 4.52 0.76 0.25
C HIS A 62 3.52 1.54 1.12
N ALA A 63 2.41 2.02 0.54
CA ALA A 63 1.34 2.64 1.29
C ALA A 63 0.72 1.69 2.31
N ALA A 64 0.43 0.45 1.88
CA ALA A 64 -0.16 -0.57 2.73
C ALA A 64 0.73 -0.89 3.94
N VAL A 65 2.03 -1.09 3.70
CA VAL A 65 3.00 -1.39 4.76
C VAL A 65 3.19 -0.19 5.70
N ALA A 66 3.37 1.02 5.14
CA ALA A 66 3.50 2.25 5.91
C ALA A 66 2.30 2.47 6.86
N ALA A 67 1.09 2.23 6.37
CA ALA A 67 -0.13 2.34 7.18
C ALA A 67 -0.10 1.38 8.38
N ARG A 68 0.29 0.12 8.18
CA ARG A 68 0.33 -0.90 9.23
C ARG A 68 1.43 -0.65 10.27
N VAL A 69 2.51 0.03 9.91
CA VAL A 69 3.54 0.46 10.88
C VAL A 69 3.23 1.80 11.54
N GLY A 70 2.16 2.50 11.11
CA GLY A 70 1.73 3.79 11.69
C GLY A 70 2.42 5.01 11.08
N LEU A 71 3.12 4.86 9.95
CA LEU A 71 3.76 5.95 9.20
C LEU A 71 2.73 6.62 8.29
N ARG A 72 1.79 7.35 8.91
CA ARG A 72 0.57 7.87 8.26
C ARG A 72 0.87 8.81 7.10
N GLU A 73 1.81 9.74 7.26
CA GLU A 73 2.17 10.71 6.23
C GLU A 73 2.79 10.01 5.01
N GLU A 74 3.63 9.00 5.21
CA GLU A 74 4.18 8.19 4.12
C GLU A 74 3.13 7.30 3.46
N ALA A 75 2.23 6.72 4.25
CA ALA A 75 1.11 5.94 3.74
C ALA A 75 0.23 6.78 2.81
N ASP A 76 -0.19 7.99 3.23
CA ASP A 76 -1.01 8.89 2.40
C ASP A 76 -0.25 9.33 1.15
N ARG A 77 1.05 9.67 1.28
CA ARG A 77 1.91 10.03 0.14
C ARG A 77 1.93 8.93 -0.93
N TYR A 78 2.27 7.70 -0.53
CA TYR A 78 2.37 6.57 -1.46
C TYR A 78 1.01 6.13 -2.01
N TRP A 79 -0.03 6.20 -1.19
CA TRP A 79 -1.38 5.86 -1.63
C TRP A 79 -1.87 6.83 -2.69
N ARG A 80 -1.64 8.14 -2.51
CA ARG A 80 -1.92 9.16 -3.54
C ARG A 80 -1.12 8.96 -4.81
N GLN A 81 0.16 8.59 -4.71
CA GLN A 81 0.96 8.25 -5.90
C GLN A 81 0.33 7.09 -6.68
N SER A 82 -0.12 6.04 -5.99
CA SER A 82 -0.82 4.90 -6.60
C SER A 82 -2.18 5.30 -7.19
N LEU A 83 -2.94 6.15 -6.50
CA LEU A 83 -4.27 6.61 -6.89
C LEU A 83 -4.25 7.49 -8.15
N TRP A 84 -3.25 8.37 -8.26
CA TRP A 84 -3.14 9.34 -9.35
C TRP A 84 -2.24 8.87 -10.51
N LEU A 85 -1.65 7.68 -10.43
CA LEU A 85 -0.60 7.23 -11.36
C LEU A 85 -1.01 7.39 -12.83
N ASP A 86 -2.15 6.80 -13.20
CA ASP A 86 -2.66 6.85 -14.58
C ASP A 86 -3.24 8.21 -14.94
N LEU A 87 -4.03 8.79 -14.02
CA LEU A 87 -4.70 10.09 -14.20
C LEU A 87 -3.71 11.25 -14.40
N SER A 88 -2.53 11.16 -13.79
CA SER A 88 -1.46 12.14 -13.92
C SER A 88 -0.34 11.70 -14.88
N ASN A 89 -0.50 10.56 -15.57
CA ASN A 89 0.50 9.97 -16.46
C ASN A 89 1.92 9.95 -15.84
N THR A 90 2.02 9.57 -14.57
CA THR A 90 3.25 9.74 -13.77
C THR A 90 4.43 8.94 -14.33
N MET A 91 4.15 7.80 -14.95
CA MET A 91 5.14 6.91 -15.57
C MET A 91 5.42 7.26 -17.04
N GLY A 92 4.63 8.16 -17.64
CA GLY A 92 4.77 8.61 -19.03
C GLY A 92 4.27 7.60 -20.08
N ASN A 93 3.54 6.56 -19.66
CA ASN A 93 3.15 5.44 -20.52
C ASN A 93 1.66 5.07 -20.38
N SER A 94 0.80 5.91 -19.79
CA SER A 94 -0.64 5.62 -19.65
C SER A 94 -1.36 5.46 -21.00
N ALA A 95 -0.81 6.01 -22.09
CA ALA A 95 -1.32 5.82 -23.44
C ALA A 95 -1.20 4.36 -23.94
N LEU A 96 -0.34 3.55 -23.32
CA LEU A 96 -0.21 2.11 -23.60
C LEU A 96 -1.31 1.28 -22.91
N GLY A 97 -2.12 1.90 -22.05
CA GLY A 97 -3.14 1.26 -21.25
C GLY A 97 -3.04 1.62 -19.77
N VAL A 98 -4.13 1.38 -19.04
CA VAL A 98 -4.17 1.58 -17.58
C VAL A 98 -3.36 0.53 -16.85
N HIS A 99 -2.77 0.89 -15.72
CA HIS A 99 -2.01 -0.03 -14.89
C HIS A 99 -2.96 -0.79 -13.95
N SER A 100 -3.60 -1.85 -14.45
CA SER A 100 -4.58 -2.64 -13.69
C SER A 100 -4.05 -3.15 -12.34
N ALA A 101 -2.80 -3.60 -12.30
CA ALA A 101 -2.14 -4.02 -11.05
C ALA A 101 -2.00 -2.86 -10.04
N CYS A 102 -1.75 -1.63 -10.52
CA CYS A 102 -1.71 -0.43 -9.68
C CYS A 102 -3.09 -0.12 -9.09
N MET A 103 -4.16 -0.22 -9.90
CA MET A 103 -5.53 -0.03 -9.42
C MET A 103 -5.89 -1.03 -8.31
N GLY A 104 -5.55 -2.30 -8.51
CA GLY A 104 -5.70 -3.34 -7.50
C GLY A 104 -4.90 -3.05 -6.23
N ALA A 105 -3.64 -2.62 -6.37
CA ALA A 105 -2.80 -2.27 -5.23
C ALA A 105 -3.30 -1.03 -4.47
N THR A 106 -3.86 -0.04 -5.15
CA THR A 106 -4.50 1.14 -4.53
C THR A 106 -5.67 0.72 -3.63
N TRP A 107 -6.50 -0.21 -4.10
CA TRP A 107 -7.61 -0.77 -3.32
C TRP A 107 -7.10 -1.65 -2.16
N GLN A 108 -6.13 -2.51 -2.41
CA GLN A 108 -5.54 -3.38 -1.38
C GLN A 108 -4.84 -2.57 -0.29
N ALA A 109 -4.21 -1.44 -0.63
CA ALA A 109 -3.64 -0.53 0.35
C ALA A 109 -4.69 -0.02 1.33
N LEU A 110 -5.87 0.39 0.84
CA LEU A 110 -6.99 0.81 1.68
C LEU A 110 -7.47 -0.35 2.58
N VAL A 111 -7.79 -1.50 1.99
CA VAL A 111 -8.44 -2.61 2.71
C VAL A 111 -7.48 -3.33 3.66
N PHE A 112 -6.31 -3.74 3.19
CA PHE A 112 -5.36 -4.54 3.98
C PHE A 112 -4.29 -3.71 4.67
N GLY A 113 -4.10 -2.44 4.27
CA GLY A 113 -3.16 -1.52 4.87
C GLY A 113 -3.81 -0.58 5.89
N PHE A 114 -4.56 0.41 5.39
CA PHE A 114 -5.21 1.44 6.22
C PHE A 114 -6.23 0.83 7.18
N LEU A 115 -7.14 0.00 6.65
CA LEU A 115 -8.17 -0.66 7.44
C LEU A 115 -7.66 -1.92 8.14
N GLY A 116 -6.54 -2.48 7.68
CA GLY A 116 -5.95 -3.69 8.25
C GLY A 116 -6.93 -4.86 8.33
N VAL A 117 -7.86 -4.98 7.36
CA VAL A 117 -8.93 -5.97 7.40
C VAL A 117 -8.35 -7.38 7.50
N ARG A 118 -8.86 -8.16 8.46
CA ARG A 118 -8.58 -9.58 8.65
C ARG A 118 -9.84 -10.38 8.48
N PHE A 119 -9.70 -11.65 8.10
CA PHE A 119 -10.83 -12.57 7.97
C PHE A 119 -10.88 -13.46 9.21
N GLU A 120 -11.79 -13.14 10.12
CA GLU A 120 -12.00 -13.89 11.36
C GLU A 120 -13.17 -14.87 11.19
N ALA A 121 -13.45 -15.68 12.22
CA ALA A 121 -14.57 -16.62 12.20
C ALA A 121 -15.93 -15.94 11.90
N GLY A 122 -16.11 -14.69 12.37
CA GLY A 122 -17.32 -13.90 12.17
C GLY A 122 -17.42 -13.20 10.82
N GLY A 123 -16.34 -13.05 10.07
CA GLY A 123 -16.30 -12.25 8.84
C GLY A 123 -15.03 -11.41 8.69
N PRO A 124 -14.94 -10.64 7.60
CA PRO A 124 -13.97 -9.56 7.47
C PRO A 124 -14.18 -8.53 8.58
N ALA A 125 -13.13 -8.24 9.36
CA ALA A 125 -13.14 -7.26 10.45
C ALA A 125 -11.97 -6.27 10.27
N PRO A 126 -12.20 -4.95 10.39
CA PRO A 126 -11.13 -3.97 10.36
C PRO A 126 -10.28 -4.04 11.63
N ASP A 127 -9.02 -3.62 11.52
CA ASP A 127 -8.12 -3.47 12.65
C ASP A 127 -8.66 -2.40 13.63
N PRO A 128 -8.63 -2.62 14.95
CA PRO A 128 -9.09 -1.63 15.94
C PRO A 128 -8.42 -0.25 15.82
N GLU A 129 -7.18 -0.17 15.32
CA GLU A 129 -6.46 1.07 15.10
C GLU A 129 -6.68 1.68 13.71
N ALA A 130 -7.51 1.08 12.85
CA ALA A 130 -7.76 1.53 11.47
C ALA A 130 -8.10 3.02 11.39
N ILE A 131 -8.92 3.49 12.34
CA ILE A 131 -9.34 4.89 12.47
C ILE A 131 -8.18 5.88 12.55
N ALA A 132 -7.09 5.50 13.24
CA ALA A 132 -5.89 6.34 13.41
C ALA A 132 -5.02 6.35 12.15
N ARG A 133 -5.15 5.32 11.31
CA ARG A 133 -4.40 5.15 10.06
C ARG A 133 -5.06 5.87 8.89
N LEU A 134 -6.38 6.10 8.93
CA LEU A 134 -7.12 6.79 7.87
C LEU A 134 -6.51 8.16 7.52
N PRO A 135 -6.58 8.60 6.24
CA PRO A 135 -6.17 9.94 5.85
C PRO A 135 -6.77 11.03 6.74
N LYS A 136 -6.00 12.07 7.08
CA LYS A 136 -6.40 13.10 8.05
C LYS A 136 -7.74 13.78 7.74
N LYS A 137 -8.12 13.88 6.47
CA LYS A 137 -9.36 14.54 6.03
C LYS A 137 -10.59 13.62 6.01
N TRP A 138 -10.41 12.32 6.23
CA TRP A 138 -11.50 11.35 6.15
C TRP A 138 -12.23 11.28 7.48
N GLY A 139 -13.54 11.51 7.45
CA GLY A 139 -14.44 11.26 8.58
C GLY A 139 -14.70 9.77 8.78
N GLY A 140 -14.59 8.96 7.72
CA GLY A 140 -14.74 7.51 7.79
C GLY A 140 -14.66 6.88 6.40
N VAL A 141 -14.80 5.57 6.35
CA VAL A 141 -14.94 4.78 5.13
C VAL A 141 -15.83 3.58 5.41
N SER A 142 -16.72 3.30 4.45
CA SER A 142 -17.62 2.17 4.46
C SER A 142 -17.51 1.46 3.12
N LEU A 143 -17.30 0.14 3.13
CA LEU A 143 -17.25 -0.65 1.90
C LEU A 143 -17.80 -2.08 2.08
N PRO A 144 -18.44 -2.65 1.05
CA PRO A 144 -18.84 -4.04 1.06
C PRO A 144 -17.66 -4.97 0.70
N LEU A 145 -17.56 -6.10 1.39
CA LEU A 145 -16.67 -7.22 1.07
C LEU A 145 -17.50 -8.50 0.95
N ALA A 146 -17.36 -9.19 -0.19
CA ALA A 146 -17.95 -10.51 -0.38
C ALA A 146 -17.01 -11.58 0.16
N TRP A 147 -17.46 -12.38 1.12
CA TRP A 147 -16.70 -13.48 1.70
C TRP A 147 -17.62 -14.67 1.98
N ARG A 148 -17.21 -15.87 1.52
CA ARG A 148 -17.95 -17.13 1.72
C ARG A 148 -19.44 -17.03 1.35
N GLY A 149 -19.74 -16.38 0.22
CA GLY A 149 -21.11 -16.23 -0.30
C GLY A 149 -21.98 -15.20 0.42
N ARG A 150 -21.43 -14.41 1.35
CA ARG A 150 -22.13 -13.35 2.08
C ARG A 150 -21.43 -12.01 1.85
N VAL A 151 -22.20 -10.92 1.93
CA VAL A 151 -21.68 -9.55 1.88
C VAL A 151 -21.58 -9.01 3.30
N TYR A 152 -20.39 -8.52 3.65
CA TYR A 152 -20.09 -7.87 4.92
C TYR A 152 -19.79 -6.40 4.66
N VAL A 153 -20.35 -5.50 5.45
CA VAL A 153 -20.00 -4.07 5.36
C VAL A 153 -18.93 -3.79 6.40
N VAL A 154 -17.74 -3.41 5.92
CA VAL A 154 -16.66 -2.90 6.78
C VAL A 154 -16.86 -1.40 6.91
N ASP A 155 -17.11 -0.95 8.14
CA ASP A 155 -17.36 0.45 8.47
C ASP A 155 -16.36 0.94 9.52
N VAL A 156 -15.63 2.01 9.19
CA VAL A 156 -14.68 2.66 10.09
C VAL A 156 -14.91 4.16 10.03
N ALA A 157 -15.45 4.74 11.10
CA ALA A 157 -15.74 6.16 11.19
C ALA A 157 -15.11 6.80 12.43
N ARG A 158 -14.56 8.00 12.27
CA ARG A 158 -14.19 8.87 13.38
C ARG A 158 -15.46 9.30 14.07
N LYS A 159 -15.53 9.09 15.39
CA LYS A 159 -16.59 9.70 16.20
C LYS A 159 -16.55 11.20 15.94
N GLU A 160 -17.68 11.79 15.57
CA GLU A 160 -17.83 13.23 15.63
C GLU A 160 -17.45 13.66 17.04
N VAL A 161 -16.43 14.52 17.14
CA VAL A 161 -16.19 15.23 18.39
C VAL A 161 -17.24 16.35 18.36
N PRO A 162 -18.24 16.33 19.27
CA PRO A 162 -19.26 17.38 19.33
C PRO A 162 -18.65 18.77 19.57
#